data_AF-A0A9P4NYL9-F1
#
_entry.id   AF-A0A9P4NYL9-F1
#
_cell.length_a   1.000
_cell.length_b   1.000
_cell.length_c   1.000
_cell.angle_alpha   90.00
_cell.angle_beta   90.00
_cell.angle_gamma   90.00
#
_symmetry.space_group_name_H-M   'P 1'
#
loop_
_entity.id
_entity.type
_entity.pdbx_description
1 polymer ?
#
loop_
_entity_poly.entity_id
_entity_poly.type
_entity_poly.pdbx_seq_one_letter_code
_entity_poly.pdbx_strand_id
1 'polypeptide(L)'
;MKVSLLFSLSLLTTALAIPFHALELEPRGNPAKVSGAPDPVPTLNPVGKSHSSVLVHPWIPASAIKNSSRSPCPLLNTLANHGYLDRSGRRLKKSDFETGLVQGINLELTFAAALTDNAFFKLADNYGFNPEDPRANLDLEQLNVPNETEHDQSMTRKDVIQGDTLHQQPKMIAQVLGDSTPPSYPYLNTSSFGRTRLRRANESLAIGSRPLRPEEVASCNGEAALVVILLGETRRRNSESDDWLVKKERAGMWFSDERFPWGWKRSSVPITLGMMNEFAGRIVFWQNYWKGLDCGLGSGKGETLPLGKC
;
A
#
# COMPACT_ATOMS: atom_id res chain seq x y z
N MET A 1 33.92 29.54 22.28
CA MET A 1 34.37 30.22 21.05
C MET A 1 33.95 29.32 19.88
N LYS A 2 32.73 29.46 19.32
CA LYS A 2 32.36 30.28 18.15
C LYS A 2 33.38 30.17 17.01
N VAL A 3 32.99 29.57 15.87
CA VAL A 3 32.69 30.30 14.61
C VAL A 3 31.65 29.49 13.81
N SER A 4 30.50 30.12 13.54
CA SER A 4 29.53 29.74 12.51
C SER A 4 30.09 30.03 11.11
N LEU A 5 29.79 29.19 10.13
CA LEU A 5 29.59 29.66 8.75
C LEU A 5 28.29 29.03 8.20
N LEU A 6 27.25 29.85 8.16
CA LEU A 6 26.03 29.68 7.38
C LEU A 6 26.25 30.40 6.04
N PHE A 7 25.89 29.77 4.92
CA PHE A 7 25.28 30.34 3.70
C PHE A 7 25.02 29.12 2.77
N SER A 8 23.77 28.63 2.68
CA SER A 8 22.75 28.96 1.65
C SER A 8 22.88 28.08 0.39
N LEU A 9 21.86 27.53 -0.29
CA LEU A 9 20.41 27.43 -0.17
C LEU A 9 19.96 26.54 -1.36
N SER A 10 18.86 25.78 -1.21
CA SER A 10 17.92 25.39 -2.27
C SER A 10 18.37 24.42 -3.38
N LEU A 11 17.96 23.14 -3.27
CA LEU A 11 17.09 22.42 -4.24
C LEU A 11 17.06 20.92 -3.88
N LEU A 12 16.20 20.51 -2.93
CA LEU A 12 15.43 19.24 -2.98
C LEU A 12 14.50 19.07 -1.76
N THR A 13 13.75 20.12 -1.38
CA THR A 13 12.67 20.01 -0.40
C THR A 13 11.35 20.34 -1.07
N THR A 14 10.83 19.43 -1.90
CA THR A 14 9.41 19.34 -2.31
C THR A 14 9.19 18.12 -3.21
N ALA A 15 9.33 16.91 -2.65
CA ALA A 15 8.77 15.72 -3.28
C ALA A 15 8.36 14.75 -2.17
N LEU A 16 7.21 15.05 -1.53
CA LEU A 16 6.31 14.11 -0.82
C LEU A 16 5.25 14.82 0.05
N ALA A 17 5.26 16.15 0.15
CA ALA A 17 4.16 16.92 0.75
C ALA A 17 3.40 17.69 -0.34
N ILE A 18 2.39 17.06 -0.94
CA ILE A 18 1.30 17.84 -1.55
C ILE A 18 0.33 18.16 -0.40
N PRO A 19 0.05 19.45 -0.12
CA PRO A 19 -0.97 19.78 0.86
C PRO A 19 -2.32 19.25 0.34
N PHE A 20 -2.94 18.37 1.12
CA PHE A 20 -4.36 18.06 1.00
C PHE A 20 -5.16 19.35 1.30
N HIS A 21 -5.36 20.17 0.29
CA HIS A 21 -6.43 21.15 0.24
C HIS A 21 -7.22 20.87 -1.03
N ALA A 22 -8.45 20.39 -0.83
CA ALA A 22 -9.58 20.38 -1.74
C ALA A 22 -9.25 20.13 -3.23
N LEU A 23 -9.14 18.87 -3.63
CA LEU A 23 -9.65 18.48 -4.95
C LEU A 23 -11.16 18.28 -4.79
N GLU A 24 -11.91 19.38 -4.86
CA GLU A 24 -13.33 19.33 -5.19
C GLU A 24 -13.43 18.79 -6.64
N LEU A 25 -13.66 17.49 -6.76
CA LEU A 25 -14.17 16.92 -7.99
C LEU A 25 -15.64 17.37 -8.11
N GLU A 26 -15.85 18.46 -8.84
CA GLU A 26 -17.18 18.87 -9.32
C GLU A 26 -17.88 17.70 -10.01
N PRO A 27 -19.16 17.38 -9.65
CA PRO A 27 -19.88 16.27 -10.24
C PRO A 27 -20.36 16.67 -11.64
N ARG A 28 -19.62 16.31 -12.70
CA ARG A 28 -20.14 16.44 -14.07
C ARG A 28 -21.14 15.32 -14.39
N GLY A 29 -22.42 15.64 -14.14
CA GLY A 29 -23.52 15.60 -15.13
C GLY A 29 -24.00 14.25 -15.68
N ASN A 30 -25.28 13.94 -15.42
CA ASN A 30 -26.08 12.91 -16.08
C ASN A 30 -26.54 13.37 -17.51
N PRO A 31 -27.19 12.54 -18.37
CA PRO A 31 -26.74 12.21 -19.71
C PRO A 31 -27.66 12.78 -20.81
N ALA A 32 -27.14 13.66 -21.67
CA ALA A 32 -27.84 13.98 -22.92
C ALA A 32 -26.87 14.53 -23.97
N LYS A 33 -26.78 13.81 -25.09
CA LYS A 33 -26.27 14.23 -26.42
C LYS A 33 -25.01 15.13 -26.43
N VAL A 34 -23.87 14.53 -26.71
CA VAL A 34 -22.82 15.20 -27.50
C VAL A 34 -22.46 14.28 -28.67
N SER A 35 -22.99 14.65 -29.83
CA SER A 35 -22.61 14.13 -31.14
C SER A 35 -21.28 14.73 -31.57
N GLY A 36 -20.27 13.89 -31.76
CA GLY A 36 -18.98 14.26 -32.33
C GLY A 36 -18.03 13.08 -32.21
N ALA A 37 -17.68 12.44 -33.32
CA ALA A 37 -16.74 11.33 -33.33
C ALA A 37 -15.38 11.80 -32.77
N PRO A 38 -14.78 11.10 -31.79
CA PRO A 38 -13.42 11.40 -31.37
C PRO A 38 -12.43 10.96 -32.46
N ASP A 39 -11.43 11.81 -32.70
CA ASP A 39 -10.33 11.60 -33.64
C ASP A 39 -9.57 10.28 -33.38
N PRO A 40 -9.00 9.65 -34.42
CA PRO A 40 -8.30 8.38 -34.27
C PRO A 40 -7.03 8.53 -33.42
N VAL A 41 -6.97 7.73 -32.35
CA VAL A 41 -5.78 7.57 -31.49
C VAL A 41 -4.60 7.04 -32.32
N PRO A 42 -3.37 7.58 -32.17
CA PRO A 42 -2.19 7.08 -32.87
C PRO A 42 -1.91 5.62 -32.50
N THR A 43 -1.86 4.75 -33.50
CA THR A 43 -1.53 3.33 -33.33
C THR A 43 -0.05 3.17 -32.98
N LEU A 44 0.24 2.77 -31.75
CA LEU A 44 1.56 2.25 -31.38
C LEU A 44 1.72 0.84 -31.96
N ASN A 45 2.73 0.67 -32.81
CA ASN A 45 3.08 -0.63 -33.39
C ASN A 45 3.53 -1.63 -32.31
N PRO A 46 3.20 -2.93 -32.46
CA PRO A 46 3.48 -3.94 -31.44
C PRO A 46 4.94 -4.39 -31.51
N VAL A 47 5.73 -4.09 -30.47
CA VAL A 47 7.03 -4.73 -30.27
C VAL A 47 6.83 -6.00 -29.43
N GLY A 48 7.02 -7.14 -30.08
CA GLY A 48 7.60 -8.36 -29.49
C GLY A 48 6.77 -9.13 -28.46
N LYS A 49 6.06 -10.16 -28.92
CA LYS A 49 5.62 -11.26 -28.07
C LYS A 49 6.82 -12.08 -27.58
N SER A 50 7.14 -11.97 -26.30
CA SER A 50 7.79 -13.03 -25.51
C SER A 50 7.18 -13.03 -24.11
N HIS A 51 6.02 -13.67 -23.97
CA HIS A 51 5.46 -13.97 -22.66
C HIS A 51 5.88 -15.37 -22.26
N SER A 52 7.17 -15.56 -21.93
CA SER A 52 7.47 -16.61 -20.97
C SER A 52 6.80 -16.19 -19.67
N SER A 53 5.82 -16.94 -19.19
CA SER A 53 5.30 -16.73 -17.83
C SER A 53 6.48 -16.90 -16.89
N VAL A 54 7.02 -15.79 -16.36
CA VAL A 54 8.04 -15.85 -15.31
C VAL A 54 7.39 -16.62 -14.17
N LEU A 55 7.84 -17.85 -13.96
CA LEU A 55 7.31 -18.70 -12.90
C LEU A 55 7.65 -18.02 -11.57
N VAL A 56 6.62 -17.80 -10.75
CA VAL A 56 6.79 -17.30 -9.39
C VAL A 56 7.73 -18.25 -8.66
N HIS A 57 8.78 -17.72 -8.03
CA HIS A 57 9.74 -18.54 -7.30
C HIS A 57 9.03 -19.38 -6.21
N PRO A 58 9.53 -20.58 -5.84
CA PRO A 58 8.89 -21.40 -4.82
C PRO A 58 8.75 -20.68 -3.46
N TRP A 59 7.59 -20.84 -2.83
CA TRP A 59 7.34 -20.33 -1.48
C TRP A 59 7.96 -21.27 -0.44
N ILE A 60 8.66 -20.70 0.53
CA ILE A 60 9.16 -21.38 1.73
C ILE A 60 8.76 -20.51 2.93
N PRO A 61 8.06 -21.05 3.94
CA PRO A 61 7.66 -20.26 5.11
C PRO A 61 8.87 -19.78 5.89
N ALA A 62 8.77 -18.60 6.50
CA ALA A 62 9.83 -18.05 7.35
C ALA A 62 10.28 -19.02 8.45
N SER A 63 9.33 -19.77 9.05
CA SER A 63 9.61 -20.76 10.10
C SER A 63 10.53 -21.91 9.67
N ALA A 64 10.65 -22.18 8.37
CA ALA A 64 11.59 -23.18 7.84
C ALA A 64 12.99 -22.60 7.58
N ILE A 65 13.17 -21.28 7.68
CA ILE A 65 14.45 -20.60 7.45
C ILE A 65 15.07 -20.24 8.80
N LYS A 66 16.25 -20.80 9.07
CA LYS A 66 16.97 -20.55 10.32
C LYS A 66 17.25 -19.04 10.48
N ASN A 67 16.95 -18.50 11.66
CA ASN A 67 17.13 -17.10 12.00
C ASN A 67 16.44 -16.15 11.02
N SER A 68 15.28 -16.52 10.45
CA SER A 68 14.53 -15.62 9.57
C SER A 68 14.18 -14.31 10.28
N SER A 69 14.28 -13.19 9.56
CA SER A 69 13.75 -11.89 9.92
C SER A 69 12.61 -11.52 8.97
N ARG A 70 11.55 -10.93 9.51
CA ARG A 70 10.37 -10.48 8.77
C ARG A 70 9.98 -9.10 9.28
N SER A 71 9.28 -8.34 8.44
CA SER A 71 8.88 -6.95 8.65
C SER A 71 7.38 -6.85 8.95
N PRO A 72 6.84 -5.68 9.35
CA PRO A 72 5.40 -5.48 9.38
C PRO A 72 4.75 -5.47 7.98
N CYS A 73 5.55 -5.41 6.91
CA CYS A 73 5.10 -5.34 5.52
C CYS A 73 4.86 -6.74 4.92
N PRO A 74 3.61 -7.13 4.60
CA PRO A 74 3.33 -8.44 4.01
C PRO A 74 3.97 -8.63 2.63
N LEU A 75 4.16 -7.54 1.86
CA LEU A 75 4.82 -7.61 0.55
C LEU A 75 6.29 -8.02 0.70
N LEU A 76 7.08 -7.33 1.54
CA LEU A 76 8.50 -7.65 1.71
C LEU A 76 8.69 -9.06 2.28
N ASN A 77 7.81 -9.48 3.19
CA ASN A 77 7.81 -10.83 3.72
C ASN A 77 7.49 -11.87 2.65
N THR A 78 6.54 -11.58 1.76
CA THR A 78 6.25 -12.39 0.58
C THR A 78 7.47 -12.50 -0.33
N LEU A 79 8.15 -11.39 -0.61
CA LEU A 79 9.36 -11.40 -1.44
C LEU A 79 10.49 -12.23 -0.82
N ALA A 80 10.70 -12.17 0.50
CA ALA A 80 11.65 -13.04 1.19
C ALA A 80 11.21 -14.51 1.18
N ASN A 81 9.92 -14.81 1.46
CA ASN A 81 9.37 -16.17 1.44
C ASN A 81 9.43 -16.80 0.03
N HIS A 82 9.45 -16.00 -1.02
CA HIS A 82 9.63 -16.45 -2.40
C HIS A 82 11.09 -16.36 -2.89
N GLY A 83 12.01 -15.77 -2.12
CA GLY A 83 13.42 -15.66 -2.53
C GLY A 83 13.68 -14.60 -3.62
N TYR A 84 12.83 -13.58 -3.71
CA TYR A 84 13.13 -12.33 -4.44
C TYR A 84 13.98 -11.38 -3.60
N LEU A 85 13.87 -11.48 -2.28
CA LEU A 85 14.87 -11.02 -1.32
C LEU A 85 15.61 -12.23 -0.75
N ASP A 86 16.73 -12.03 -0.05
CA ASP A 86 17.33 -13.10 0.74
C ASP A 86 16.25 -13.72 1.65
N ARG A 87 16.12 -15.04 1.63
CA ARG A 87 15.06 -15.77 2.37
C ARG A 87 15.18 -15.57 3.87
N SER A 88 16.39 -15.32 4.38
CA SER A 88 16.58 -14.98 5.78
C SER A 88 16.03 -13.59 6.11
N GLY A 89 15.83 -12.71 5.12
CA GLY A 89 15.41 -11.33 5.33
C GLY A 89 16.42 -10.50 6.10
N ARG A 90 17.72 -10.86 6.04
CA ARG A 90 18.79 -10.20 6.81
C ARG A 90 19.82 -9.56 5.91
N ARG A 91 20.42 -8.47 6.38
CA ARG A 91 21.49 -7.70 5.74
C ARG A 91 21.16 -7.32 4.29
N LEU A 92 19.94 -6.90 4.06
CA LEU A 92 19.46 -6.45 2.75
C LEU A 92 19.93 -5.01 2.50
N LYS A 93 20.67 -4.81 1.42
CA LYS A 93 21.07 -3.49 0.93
C LYS A 93 19.93 -2.86 0.15
N LYS A 94 20.01 -1.55 -0.11
CA LYS A 94 19.03 -0.83 -0.95
C LYS A 94 18.77 -1.53 -2.29
N SER A 95 19.84 -1.91 -2.98
CA SER A 95 19.76 -2.63 -4.26
C SER A 95 19.00 -3.96 -4.18
N ASP A 96 19.03 -4.63 -3.03
CA ASP A 96 18.32 -5.90 -2.83
C ASP A 96 16.81 -5.64 -2.74
N PHE A 97 16.39 -4.60 -2.00
CA PHE A 97 14.98 -4.17 -1.93
C PHE A 97 14.46 -3.74 -3.30
N GLU A 98 15.18 -2.87 -4.00
CA GLU A 98 14.83 -2.38 -5.33
C GLU A 98 14.67 -3.54 -6.32
N THR A 99 15.68 -4.41 -6.40
CA THR A 99 15.67 -5.58 -7.29
C THR A 99 14.53 -6.52 -6.94
N GLY A 100 14.31 -6.80 -5.65
CA GLY A 100 13.23 -7.67 -5.19
C GLY A 100 11.85 -7.13 -5.53
N LEU A 101 11.62 -5.83 -5.37
CA LEU A 101 10.35 -5.16 -5.73
C LEU A 101 10.12 -5.16 -7.24
N VAL A 102 11.15 -4.80 -8.03
CA VAL A 102 11.05 -4.80 -9.50
C VAL A 102 10.83 -6.22 -10.02
N GLN A 103 11.65 -7.18 -9.63
CA GLN A 103 11.56 -8.55 -10.13
C GLN A 103 10.32 -9.29 -9.61
N GLY A 104 9.99 -9.13 -8.33
CA GLY A 104 8.88 -9.84 -7.69
C GLY A 104 7.50 -9.36 -8.14
N ILE A 105 7.27 -8.05 -8.20
CA ILE A 105 5.91 -7.51 -8.45
C ILE A 105 5.80 -6.57 -9.64
N ASN A 106 6.89 -6.29 -10.35
CA ASN A 106 6.94 -5.26 -11.40
C ASN A 106 6.73 -3.85 -10.85
N LEU A 107 7.25 -3.56 -9.65
CA LEU A 107 7.26 -2.18 -9.19
C LEU A 107 8.16 -1.35 -10.12
N GLU A 108 7.70 -0.17 -10.52
CA GLU A 108 8.48 0.74 -11.33
C GLU A 108 9.75 1.17 -10.57
N LEU A 109 10.90 1.20 -11.26
CA LEU A 109 12.21 1.27 -10.59
C LEU A 109 12.38 2.55 -9.77
N THR A 110 11.95 3.70 -10.29
CA THR A 110 12.10 4.96 -9.54
C THR A 110 11.19 4.98 -8.32
N PHE A 111 10.00 4.39 -8.40
CA PHE A 111 9.15 4.17 -7.24
C PHE A 111 9.75 3.19 -6.22
N ALA A 112 10.36 2.08 -6.67
CA ALA A 112 11.05 1.14 -5.80
C ALA A 112 12.23 1.78 -5.05
N ALA A 113 13.03 2.58 -5.76
CA ALA A 113 14.14 3.35 -5.19
C ALA A 113 13.63 4.38 -4.17
N ALA A 114 12.57 5.13 -4.50
CA ALA A 114 12.00 6.12 -3.59
C ALA A 114 11.47 5.50 -2.27
N LEU A 115 10.80 4.36 -2.33
CA LEU A 115 10.37 3.63 -1.12
C LEU A 115 11.55 3.16 -0.28
N THR A 116 12.56 2.61 -0.95
CA THR A 116 13.76 2.05 -0.31
C THR A 116 14.58 3.16 0.34
N ASP A 117 14.85 4.25 -0.38
CA ASP A 117 15.57 5.40 0.16
C ASP A 117 14.85 5.99 1.37
N ASN A 118 13.54 6.23 1.26
CA ASN A 118 12.76 6.76 2.38
C ASN A 118 12.88 5.88 3.65
N ALA A 119 12.83 4.55 3.51
CA ALA A 119 13.02 3.65 4.65
C ALA A 119 14.42 3.76 5.24
N PHE A 120 15.48 3.78 4.41
CA PHE A 120 16.85 3.90 4.89
C PHE A 120 17.13 5.26 5.55
N PHE A 121 16.62 6.36 5.00
CA PHE A 121 16.77 7.69 5.59
C PHE A 121 16.09 7.78 6.96
N LYS A 122 14.86 7.26 7.09
CA LYS A 122 14.14 7.23 8.38
C LYS A 122 14.79 6.36 9.43
N LEU A 123 15.52 5.33 9.02
CA LEU A 123 16.13 4.35 9.93
C LEU A 123 17.62 4.60 10.21
N ALA A 124 18.23 5.57 9.52
CA ALA A 124 19.65 5.91 9.66
C ALA A 124 20.05 6.20 11.11
N ASP A 125 19.35 7.12 11.77
CA ASP A 125 19.64 7.51 13.15
C ASP A 125 19.32 6.38 14.14
N ASN A 126 18.25 5.62 13.86
CA ASN A 126 17.81 4.50 14.69
C ASN A 126 18.85 3.38 14.78
N TYR A 127 19.62 3.16 13.70
CA TYR A 127 20.60 2.07 13.62
C TYR A 127 22.04 2.52 13.37
N GLY A 128 22.30 3.83 13.39
CA GLY A 128 23.65 4.41 13.33
C GLY A 128 24.39 4.15 12.01
N PHE A 129 23.72 4.26 10.87
CA PHE A 129 24.36 4.14 9.55
C PHE A 129 24.20 5.40 8.69
N ASN A 130 25.11 5.60 7.74
CA ASN A 130 24.94 6.62 6.70
C ASN A 130 23.96 6.10 5.64
N PRO A 131 22.78 6.73 5.45
CA PRO A 131 21.79 6.27 4.46
C PRO A 131 22.31 6.38 3.03
N GLU A 132 23.35 7.16 2.77
CA GLU A 132 23.97 7.28 1.45
C GLU A 132 25.04 6.21 1.19
N ASP A 133 25.46 5.44 2.21
CA ASP A 133 26.43 4.35 2.01
C ASP A 133 25.72 3.17 1.31
N PRO A 134 26.14 2.76 0.09
CA PRO A 134 25.54 1.63 -0.62
C PRO A 134 25.74 0.28 0.10
N ARG A 135 26.58 0.22 1.13
CA ARG A 135 26.80 -0.96 1.98
C ARG A 135 25.89 -0.97 3.21
N ALA A 136 25.20 0.14 3.50
CA ALA A 136 24.17 0.16 4.53
C ALA A 136 23.15 -0.96 4.22
N ASN A 137 22.70 -1.64 5.27
CA ASN A 137 21.81 -2.76 5.14
C ASN A 137 20.88 -2.83 6.34
N LEU A 138 19.73 -3.47 6.12
CA LEU A 138 18.69 -3.69 7.11
C LEU A 138 18.29 -5.17 7.12
N ASP A 139 18.03 -5.68 8.31
CA ASP A 139 17.18 -6.84 8.53
C ASP A 139 15.71 -6.41 8.43
N LEU A 140 14.83 -7.27 7.92
CA LEU A 140 13.42 -6.91 7.70
C LEU A 140 12.71 -6.47 8.99
N GLU A 141 13.05 -7.05 10.13
CA GLU A 141 12.50 -6.66 11.45
C GLU A 141 12.86 -5.22 11.84
N GLN A 142 13.92 -4.64 11.28
CA GLN A 142 14.32 -3.26 11.53
C GLN A 142 13.38 -2.24 10.87
N LEU A 143 12.47 -2.67 10.00
CA LEU A 143 11.36 -1.84 9.50
C LEU A 143 10.21 -1.71 10.52
N ASN A 144 10.32 -2.34 11.69
CA ASN A 144 9.31 -2.28 12.75
C ASN A 144 9.63 -1.19 13.79
N VAL A 145 10.03 0.00 13.33
CA VAL A 145 10.26 1.16 14.22
C VAL A 145 9.00 2.03 14.21
N PRO A 146 8.28 2.12 15.34
CA PRO A 146 7.04 2.87 15.42
C PRO A 146 7.24 4.36 15.14
N ASN A 147 6.30 4.94 14.40
CA ASN A 147 6.28 6.35 14.01
C ASN A 147 7.46 6.77 13.10
N GLU A 148 8.24 5.82 12.59
CA GLU A 148 9.27 6.07 11.58
C GLU A 148 8.86 5.40 10.28
N THR A 149 8.96 4.07 10.25
CA THR A 149 8.55 3.22 9.12
C THR A 149 7.25 2.49 9.41
N GLU A 150 7.02 2.08 10.66
CA GLU A 150 5.77 1.44 11.11
C GLU A 150 4.81 2.49 11.72
N HIS A 151 3.51 2.25 11.58
CA HIS A 151 2.47 3.12 12.13
C HIS A 151 1.25 2.34 12.63
N ASP A 152 0.55 2.94 13.60
CA ASP A 152 -0.75 2.48 14.09
C ASP A 152 -1.80 2.38 12.97
N GLN A 153 -2.95 1.79 13.28
CA GLN A 153 -4.07 1.58 12.35
C GLN A 153 -3.73 0.66 11.17
N SER A 154 -2.74 -0.22 11.34
CA SER A 154 -2.42 -1.29 10.38
C SER A 154 -3.63 -2.19 10.13
N MET A 155 -3.82 -2.68 8.90
CA MET A 155 -5.00 -3.49 8.54
C MET A 155 -5.04 -4.84 9.27
N THR A 156 -3.87 -5.43 9.52
CA THR A 156 -3.74 -6.81 10.03
C THR A 156 -2.78 -6.94 11.22
N ARG A 157 -2.13 -5.86 11.65
CA ARG A 157 -1.20 -5.81 12.78
C ARG A 157 -1.77 -4.92 13.87
N LYS A 158 -1.38 -5.18 15.11
CA LYS A 158 -1.78 -4.37 16.27
C LYS A 158 -1.08 -3.02 16.26
N ASP A 159 -1.69 -2.06 16.93
CA ASP A 159 -1.06 -0.79 17.26
C ASP A 159 -0.01 -0.96 18.36
N VAL A 160 0.88 0.03 18.52
CA VAL A 160 1.97 0.01 19.51
C VAL A 160 1.45 -0.22 20.93
N ILE A 161 0.35 0.44 21.31
CA ILE A 161 -0.23 0.32 22.66
C ILE A 161 -0.76 -1.09 22.96
N GLN A 162 -1.02 -1.88 21.92
CA GLN A 162 -1.50 -3.26 22.04
C GLN A 162 -0.35 -4.29 22.01
N GLY A 163 0.89 -3.86 21.76
CA GLY A 163 2.10 -4.69 21.78
C GLY A 163 2.62 -5.08 20.40
N ASP A 164 2.43 -6.35 20.01
CA ASP A 164 3.04 -6.95 18.81
C ASP A 164 2.59 -6.32 17.48
N THR A 165 3.37 -5.34 17.01
CA THR A 165 3.17 -4.64 15.73
C THR A 165 3.73 -5.39 14.52
N LEU A 166 4.47 -6.49 14.75
CA LEU A 166 5.18 -7.20 13.70
C LEU A 166 4.28 -8.26 13.05
N HIS A 167 3.62 -9.07 13.86
CA HIS A 167 2.91 -10.25 13.37
C HIS A 167 1.43 -9.96 13.05
N GLN A 168 0.98 -10.52 11.93
CA GLN A 168 -0.41 -10.49 11.51
C GLN A 168 -1.32 -11.18 12.52
N GLN A 169 -2.50 -10.62 12.71
CA GLN A 169 -3.51 -11.11 13.66
C GLN A 169 -4.64 -11.79 12.89
N PRO A 170 -4.90 -13.11 13.10
CA PRO A 170 -5.94 -13.84 12.37
C PRO A 170 -7.33 -13.20 12.45
N LYS A 171 -7.70 -12.63 13.61
CA LYS A 171 -8.96 -11.91 13.81
C LYS A 171 -9.04 -10.67 12.91
N MET A 172 -7.96 -9.91 12.79
CA MET A 172 -7.93 -8.69 11.97
C MET A 172 -7.98 -9.02 10.48
N ILE A 173 -7.31 -10.11 10.05
CA ILE A 173 -7.45 -10.64 8.69
C ILE A 173 -8.92 -10.99 8.40
N ALA A 174 -9.58 -11.71 9.31
CA ALA A 174 -11.00 -12.04 9.16
C ALA A 174 -11.89 -10.79 9.07
N GLN A 175 -11.58 -9.73 9.82
CA GLN A 175 -12.29 -8.45 9.72
C GLN A 175 -12.08 -7.76 8.36
N VAL A 176 -10.84 -7.71 7.83
CA VAL A 176 -10.58 -7.19 6.47
C VAL A 176 -11.40 -7.97 5.43
N LEU A 177 -11.42 -9.31 5.53
CA LEU A 177 -12.23 -10.15 4.65
C LEU A 177 -13.73 -9.94 4.88
N GLY A 178 -14.18 -9.48 6.05
CA GLY A 178 -15.57 -9.18 6.37
C GLY A 178 -16.06 -7.81 5.87
N ASP A 179 -15.15 -6.90 5.54
CA ASP A 179 -15.47 -5.51 5.19
C ASP A 179 -16.04 -5.33 3.76
N SER A 180 -16.35 -6.41 3.03
CA SER A 180 -17.10 -6.32 1.77
C SER A 180 -18.58 -5.97 1.98
N THR A 181 -19.25 -5.50 0.94
CA THR A 181 -20.69 -5.22 0.98
C THR A 181 -21.44 -5.98 -0.12
N PRO A 182 -22.36 -6.90 0.24
CA PRO A 182 -22.58 -7.45 1.58
C PRO A 182 -21.35 -8.21 2.11
N PRO A 183 -21.25 -8.54 3.41
CA PRO A 183 -20.15 -9.34 3.95
C PRO A 183 -19.98 -10.71 3.30
N SER A 184 -21.05 -11.26 2.70
CA SER A 184 -21.02 -12.52 1.93
C SER A 184 -20.46 -12.37 0.51
N TYR A 185 -20.25 -11.13 0.01
CA TYR A 185 -19.69 -10.92 -1.32
C TYR A 185 -18.28 -11.52 -1.40
N PRO A 186 -17.94 -12.35 -2.40
CA PRO A 186 -16.68 -13.09 -2.40
C PRO A 186 -15.44 -12.26 -2.78
N TYR A 187 -15.62 -10.96 -3.05
CA TYR A 187 -14.55 -10.05 -3.46
C TYR A 187 -14.43 -8.87 -2.52
N LEU A 188 -13.21 -8.33 -2.45
CA LEU A 188 -12.88 -7.03 -1.91
C LEU A 188 -12.61 -6.07 -3.07
N ASN A 189 -12.84 -4.78 -2.83
CA ASN A 189 -12.57 -3.68 -3.75
C ASN A 189 -12.17 -2.43 -2.94
N THR A 190 -11.97 -1.30 -3.62
CA THR A 190 -11.64 -0.01 -2.97
C THR A 190 -12.66 0.38 -1.90
N SER A 191 -13.95 0.10 -2.12
CA SER A 191 -15.00 0.32 -1.11
C SER A 191 -14.82 -0.51 0.15
N SER A 192 -14.46 -1.80 -0.02
CA SER A 192 -14.18 -2.70 1.10
C SER A 192 -12.99 -2.21 1.92
N PHE A 193 -11.91 -1.79 1.25
CA PHE A 193 -10.74 -1.24 1.94
C PHE A 193 -11.01 0.14 2.58
N GLY A 194 -11.86 0.98 1.98
CA GLY A 194 -12.33 2.22 2.63
C GLY A 194 -13.04 1.94 3.96
N ARG A 195 -13.88 0.90 4.00
CA ARG A 195 -14.51 0.43 5.24
C ARG A 195 -13.48 -0.09 6.25
N THR A 196 -12.52 -0.90 5.80
CA THR A 196 -11.39 -1.33 6.65
C THR A 196 -10.64 -0.15 7.25
N ARG A 197 -10.31 0.87 6.45
CA ARG A 197 -9.58 2.05 6.93
C ARG A 197 -10.39 2.84 7.97
N LEU A 198 -11.69 3.02 7.75
CA LEU A 198 -12.58 3.65 8.72
C LEU A 198 -12.63 2.86 10.03
N ARG A 199 -12.85 1.53 9.94
CA ARG A 199 -12.91 0.64 11.09
C ARG A 199 -11.62 0.68 11.90
N ARG A 200 -10.45 0.55 11.25
CA ARG A 200 -9.15 0.60 11.93
C ARG A 200 -8.91 1.94 12.60
N ALA A 201 -9.26 3.05 11.95
CA ALA A 201 -9.15 4.36 12.58
C ALA A 201 -10.01 4.47 13.86
N ASN A 202 -11.25 4.00 13.81
CA ASN A 202 -12.14 4.02 14.98
C ASN A 202 -11.67 3.08 16.10
N GLU A 203 -11.29 1.84 15.75
CA GLU A 203 -10.78 0.85 16.71
C GLU A 203 -9.52 1.36 17.44
N SER A 204 -8.58 1.93 16.70
CA SER A 204 -7.33 2.49 17.25
C SER A 204 -7.56 3.70 18.14
N LEU A 205 -8.40 4.65 17.72
CA LEU A 205 -8.73 5.81 18.57
C LEU A 205 -9.48 5.38 19.85
N ALA A 206 -10.38 4.40 19.75
CA ALA A 206 -11.15 3.92 20.89
C ALA A 206 -10.30 3.26 21.99
N ILE A 207 -9.14 2.69 21.62
CA ILE A 207 -8.20 2.09 22.59
C ILE A 207 -7.12 3.07 23.07
N GLY A 208 -7.17 4.34 22.64
CA GLY A 208 -6.25 5.38 23.06
C GLY A 208 -4.98 5.51 22.22
N SER A 209 -4.90 4.87 21.04
CA SER A 209 -3.84 5.18 20.06
C SER A 209 -3.98 6.63 19.59
N ARG A 210 -2.85 7.26 19.25
CA ARG A 210 -2.88 8.64 18.76
C ARG A 210 -3.52 8.72 17.37
N PRO A 211 -4.03 9.91 16.98
CA PRO A 211 -4.33 10.18 15.58
C PRO A 211 -3.08 10.04 14.70
N LEU A 212 -3.28 9.55 13.48
CA LEU A 212 -2.22 9.47 12.47
C LEU A 212 -1.80 10.86 12.00
N ARG A 213 -0.51 11.02 11.68
CA ARG A 213 0.01 12.18 10.96
C ARG A 213 -0.40 12.10 9.47
N PRO A 214 -0.44 13.21 8.72
CA PRO A 214 -0.87 13.20 7.32
C PRO A 214 -0.12 12.20 6.43
N GLU A 215 1.18 12.05 6.62
CA GLU A 215 2.03 11.10 5.90
C GLU A 215 1.70 9.64 6.25
N GLU A 216 1.26 9.36 7.47
CA GLU A 216 0.84 8.01 7.88
C GLU A 216 -0.55 7.68 7.34
N VAL A 217 -1.44 8.66 7.25
CA VAL A 217 -2.72 8.52 6.54
C VAL A 217 -2.45 8.19 5.06
N ALA A 218 -1.48 8.85 4.44
CA ALA A 218 -1.08 8.54 3.06
C ALA A 218 -0.52 7.11 2.94
N SER A 219 0.39 6.69 3.82
CA SER A 219 0.93 5.32 3.86
C SER A 219 -0.18 4.28 4.03
N CYS A 220 -1.04 4.44 5.02
CA CYS A 220 -2.18 3.56 5.31
C CYS A 220 -3.09 3.31 4.10
N ASN A 221 -3.37 4.35 3.31
CA ASN A 221 -4.20 4.26 2.12
C ASN A 221 -3.43 3.73 0.91
N GLY A 222 -2.15 4.07 0.76
CA GLY A 222 -1.26 3.51 -0.26
C GLY A 222 -1.05 2.00 -0.09
N GLU A 223 -0.88 1.52 1.14
CA GLU A 223 -0.78 0.10 1.46
C GLU A 223 -2.07 -0.66 1.12
N ALA A 224 -3.23 -0.09 1.45
CA ALA A 224 -4.52 -0.66 1.08
C ALA A 224 -4.71 -0.70 -0.45
N ALA A 225 -4.26 0.34 -1.15
CA ALA A 225 -4.23 0.39 -2.60
C ALA A 225 -3.33 -0.71 -3.20
N LEU A 226 -2.15 -0.95 -2.62
CA LEU A 226 -1.25 -2.02 -3.06
C LEU A 226 -1.90 -3.40 -2.95
N VAL A 227 -2.79 -3.65 -1.98
CA VAL A 227 -3.55 -4.92 -1.94
C VAL A 227 -4.41 -5.09 -3.18
N VAL A 228 -5.13 -4.02 -3.56
CA VAL A 228 -5.99 -4.01 -4.75
C VAL A 228 -5.16 -4.18 -6.02
N ILE A 229 -4.05 -3.45 -6.13
CA ILE A 229 -3.18 -3.49 -7.31
C ILE A 229 -2.48 -4.85 -7.45
N LEU A 230 -2.01 -5.45 -6.35
CA LEU A 230 -1.27 -6.70 -6.41
C LEU A 230 -2.17 -7.90 -6.62
N LEU A 231 -3.35 -7.94 -5.97
CA LEU A 231 -4.19 -9.14 -5.93
C LEU A 231 -5.45 -9.03 -6.78
N GLY A 232 -5.76 -7.82 -7.27
CA GLY A 232 -6.96 -7.52 -8.04
C GLY A 232 -6.92 -8.15 -9.43
N GLU A 233 -8.06 -8.69 -9.85
CA GLU A 233 -8.29 -9.09 -11.23
C GLU A 233 -9.31 -8.13 -11.85
N THR A 234 -9.09 -7.70 -13.10
CA THR A 234 -10.10 -6.94 -13.83
C THR A 234 -11.23 -7.89 -14.24
N ARG A 235 -12.45 -7.65 -13.76
CA ARG A 235 -13.63 -8.37 -14.25
C ARG A 235 -14.24 -7.58 -15.40
N ARG A 236 -13.79 -7.86 -16.64
CA ARG A 236 -14.34 -7.38 -17.93
C ARG A 236 -14.49 -5.86 -18.07
N ARG A 237 -13.95 -5.33 -19.17
CA ARG A 237 -14.04 -3.95 -19.68
C ARG A 237 -15.48 -3.47 -20.02
N ASN A 238 -16.52 -4.09 -19.46
CA ASN A 238 -17.91 -3.98 -19.95
C ASN A 238 -18.92 -3.61 -18.86
N SER A 239 -18.49 -3.23 -17.65
CA SER A 239 -19.37 -2.58 -16.67
C SER A 239 -18.73 -1.26 -16.26
N GLU A 240 -19.58 -0.26 -16.05
CA GLU A 240 -19.29 1.15 -15.75
C GLU A 240 -18.55 1.38 -14.41
N SER A 241 -17.85 0.36 -13.89
CA SER A 241 -17.00 0.44 -12.70
C SER A 241 -15.63 -0.17 -13.00
N ASP A 242 -14.61 0.68 -13.08
CA ASP A 242 -13.18 0.31 -13.20
C ASP A 242 -12.61 -0.29 -11.90
N ASP A 243 -13.42 -1.03 -11.13
CA ASP A 243 -13.00 -1.58 -9.85
C ASP A 243 -12.28 -2.92 -10.03
N TRP A 244 -11.01 -2.94 -9.63
CA TRP A 244 -10.23 -4.17 -9.53
C TRP A 244 -10.76 -4.98 -8.34
N LEU A 245 -11.11 -6.24 -8.60
CA LEU A 245 -11.72 -7.11 -7.61
C LEU A 245 -10.69 -8.10 -7.07
N VAL A 246 -10.48 -8.08 -5.76
CA VAL A 246 -9.61 -9.02 -5.06
C VAL A 246 -10.46 -10.17 -4.50
N LYS A 247 -10.22 -11.41 -4.94
CA LYS A 247 -10.88 -12.56 -4.31
C LYS A 247 -10.49 -12.66 -2.84
N LYS A 248 -11.46 -12.80 -1.94
CA LYS A 248 -11.20 -12.92 -0.49
C LYS A 248 -10.25 -14.04 -0.14
N GLU A 249 -10.38 -15.19 -0.79
CA GLU A 249 -9.48 -16.33 -0.63
C GLU A 249 -8.01 -15.96 -0.91
N ARG A 250 -7.77 -15.16 -1.96
CA ARG A 250 -6.43 -14.69 -2.31
C ARG A 250 -5.88 -13.69 -1.30
N ALA A 251 -6.70 -12.73 -0.88
CA ALA A 251 -6.31 -11.78 0.16
C ALA A 251 -6.01 -12.50 1.49
N GLY A 252 -6.85 -13.47 1.87
CA GLY A 252 -6.66 -14.28 3.07
C GLY A 252 -5.34 -15.03 3.04
N MET A 253 -5.07 -15.78 1.97
CA MET A 253 -3.78 -16.48 1.80
C MET A 253 -2.59 -15.52 1.81
N TRP A 254 -2.67 -14.37 1.14
CA TRP A 254 -1.56 -13.41 1.12
C TRP A 254 -1.29 -12.81 2.50
N PHE A 255 -2.32 -12.39 3.23
CA PHE A 255 -2.14 -11.83 4.57
C PHE A 255 -1.71 -12.88 5.61
N SER A 256 -2.26 -14.10 5.53
CA SER A 256 -1.98 -15.17 6.49
C SER A 256 -0.62 -15.80 6.28
N ASP A 257 -0.29 -16.16 5.04
CA ASP A 257 0.89 -16.96 4.72
C ASP A 257 2.05 -16.12 4.15
N GLU A 258 1.80 -14.83 3.87
CA GLU A 258 2.75 -13.92 3.22
C GLU A 258 3.34 -14.59 1.98
N ARG A 259 2.41 -14.94 1.10
CA ARG A 259 2.60 -15.81 -0.05
C ARG A 259 1.85 -15.24 -1.24
N PHE A 260 2.47 -15.26 -2.42
CA PHE A 260 1.74 -15.01 -3.66
C PHE A 260 0.67 -16.09 -3.86
N PRO A 261 -0.61 -15.70 -4.05
CA PRO A 261 -1.69 -16.66 -4.19
C PRO A 261 -1.48 -17.68 -5.31
N TRP A 262 -2.09 -18.86 -5.18
CA TRP A 262 -2.13 -19.84 -6.26
C TRP A 262 -2.67 -19.25 -7.56
N GLY A 263 -1.93 -19.45 -8.65
CA GLY A 263 -2.25 -18.89 -9.96
C GLY A 263 -2.08 -17.36 -10.05
N TRP A 264 -1.51 -16.70 -9.04
CA TRP A 264 -1.14 -15.29 -9.11
C TRP A 264 -0.14 -15.06 -10.24
N LYS A 265 -0.27 -13.91 -10.89
CA LYS A 265 0.61 -13.48 -11.97
C LYS A 265 1.15 -12.10 -11.64
N ARG A 266 2.46 -11.95 -11.78
CA ARG A 266 3.13 -10.64 -11.74
C ARG A 266 2.48 -9.71 -12.77
N SER A 267 2.31 -8.44 -12.40
CA SER A 267 1.75 -7.44 -13.30
C SER A 267 2.53 -7.38 -14.60
N SER A 268 1.83 -7.36 -15.74
CA SER A 268 2.44 -7.23 -17.06
C SER A 268 2.88 -5.79 -17.38
N VAL A 269 2.42 -4.82 -16.59
CA VAL A 269 2.82 -3.41 -16.67
C VAL A 269 3.46 -2.97 -15.36
N PRO A 270 4.39 -2.00 -15.37
CA PRO A 270 4.95 -1.48 -14.13
C PRO A 270 3.88 -0.93 -13.19
N ILE A 271 3.93 -1.30 -11.92
CA ILE A 271 3.13 -0.70 -10.85
C ILE A 271 3.82 0.62 -10.50
N THR A 272 3.14 1.74 -10.76
CA THR A 272 3.68 3.08 -10.56
C THR A 272 3.11 3.74 -9.31
N LEU A 273 3.80 4.78 -8.82
CA LEU A 273 3.28 5.66 -7.77
C LEU A 273 1.92 6.28 -8.16
N GLY A 274 1.76 6.68 -9.43
CA GLY A 274 0.49 7.22 -9.93
C GLY A 274 -0.67 6.24 -9.81
N MET A 275 -0.45 4.97 -10.15
CA MET A 275 -1.44 3.90 -9.98
C MET A 275 -1.80 3.70 -8.50
N MET A 276 -0.80 3.68 -7.60
CA MET A 276 -1.06 3.58 -6.16
C MET A 276 -1.91 4.76 -5.67
N ASN A 277 -1.56 5.99 -6.07
CA ASN A 277 -2.27 7.20 -5.67
C ASN A 277 -3.73 7.23 -6.16
N GLU A 278 -3.99 6.73 -7.37
CA GLU A 278 -5.34 6.63 -7.91
C GLU A 278 -6.22 5.71 -7.04
N PHE A 279 -5.75 4.50 -6.75
CA PHE A 279 -6.48 3.55 -5.90
C PHE A 279 -6.60 4.04 -4.46
N ALA A 280 -5.57 4.68 -3.92
CA ALA A 280 -5.60 5.28 -2.58
C ALA A 280 -6.65 6.39 -2.50
N GLY A 281 -6.75 7.26 -3.53
CA GLY A 281 -7.79 8.29 -3.61
C GLY A 281 -9.21 7.70 -3.61
N ARG A 282 -9.44 6.61 -4.35
CA ARG A 282 -10.72 5.88 -4.31
C ARG A 282 -11.01 5.30 -2.93
N ILE A 283 -10.01 4.76 -2.24
CA ILE A 283 -10.16 4.23 -0.88
C ILE A 283 -10.52 5.34 0.12
N VAL A 284 -9.87 6.51 0.03
CA VAL A 284 -10.19 7.68 0.86
C VAL A 284 -11.62 8.16 0.61
N PHE A 285 -12.06 8.22 -0.66
CA PHE A 285 -13.44 8.53 -1.01
C PHE A 285 -14.42 7.57 -0.29
N TRP A 286 -14.17 6.27 -0.39
CA TRP A 286 -15.03 5.27 0.26
C TRP A 286 -14.96 5.30 1.78
N GLN A 287 -13.81 5.58 2.37
CA GLN A 287 -13.66 5.77 3.81
C GLN A 287 -14.58 6.90 4.30
N ASN A 288 -14.62 8.03 3.60
CA ASN A 288 -15.50 9.15 3.92
C ASN A 288 -16.97 8.82 3.66
N TYR A 289 -17.27 8.09 2.58
CA TYR A 289 -18.63 7.63 2.27
C TYR A 289 -19.20 6.77 3.41
N TRP A 290 -18.46 5.74 3.85
CA TRP A 290 -18.90 4.87 4.94
C TRP A 290 -19.09 5.64 6.24
N LYS A 291 -18.21 6.60 6.49
CA LYS A 291 -18.32 7.45 7.67
C LYS A 291 -19.58 8.31 7.67
N GLY A 292 -19.94 8.89 6.53
CA GLY A 292 -21.19 9.64 6.38
C GLY A 292 -22.40 8.77 6.70
N LEU A 293 -22.42 7.54 6.16
CA LEU A 293 -23.47 6.57 6.44
C LEU A 293 -23.55 6.19 7.93
N ASP A 294 -22.42 5.92 8.57
CA ASP A 294 -22.37 5.59 10.01
C ASP A 294 -22.88 6.75 10.90
N CYS A 295 -22.73 7.99 10.43
CA CYS A 295 -23.26 9.19 11.10
C CYS A 295 -24.70 9.57 10.70
N GLY A 296 -25.41 8.73 9.93
CA GLY A 296 -26.78 9.01 9.50
C GLY A 296 -26.90 10.16 8.48
N LEU A 297 -25.78 10.61 7.93
CA LEU A 297 -25.75 11.56 6.83
C LEU A 297 -26.01 10.76 5.55
N GLY A 298 -27.12 11.04 4.88
CA GLY A 298 -27.52 10.34 3.65
C GLY A 298 -26.39 10.29 2.61
N SER A 299 -26.52 9.38 1.65
CA SER A 299 -25.49 8.95 0.68
C SER A 299 -24.95 10.01 -0.30
N GLY A 300 -25.06 11.31 0.00
CA GLY A 300 -24.86 12.40 -0.97
C GLY A 300 -24.00 13.57 -0.52
N LYS A 301 -23.34 13.54 0.64
CA LYS A 301 -22.41 14.62 1.04
C LYS A 301 -21.05 14.03 1.39
N GLY A 302 -20.13 14.04 0.42
CA GLY A 302 -18.72 13.71 0.60
C GLY A 302 -17.96 14.76 1.42
N GLU A 303 -18.59 15.34 2.44
CA GLU A 303 -17.95 16.28 3.35
C GLU A 303 -16.95 15.51 4.22
N THR A 304 -15.73 16.03 4.32
CA THR A 304 -14.66 15.45 5.14
C THR A 304 -14.96 15.65 6.62
N LEU A 305 -15.55 14.64 7.26
CA LEU A 305 -15.79 14.69 8.71
C LEU A 305 -14.49 14.42 9.49
N PRO A 306 -14.24 15.05 10.65
CA PRO A 306 -13.11 14.73 11.53
C PRO A 306 -13.23 13.33 12.15
N LEU A 307 -12.17 12.51 12.18
CA LEU A 307 -12.19 11.16 12.78
C LEU A 307 -12.78 11.18 14.21
N GLY A 308 -13.66 10.23 14.52
CA GLY A 308 -14.29 10.12 15.85
C GLY A 308 -15.44 11.08 16.15
N LYS A 309 -15.95 11.84 15.18
CA LYS A 309 -17.17 12.67 15.35
C LYS A 309 -18.24 12.27 14.34
N CYS A 310 -19.35 11.79 14.89
CA CYS A 310 -20.69 12.17 14.47
C CYS A 310 -21.15 13.22 15.51
#